data_AF-A0A8B5VXY0-F1
#
_entry.id   AF-A0A8B5VXY0-F1
#
_cell.length_a   1.000
_cell.length_b   1.000
_cell.length_c   1.000
_cell.angle_alpha   90.00
_cell.angle_beta   90.00
_cell.angle_gamma   90.00
#
_symmetry.space_group_name_H-M   'P 1'
#
loop_
_entity.id
_entity.type
_entity.pdbx_description
1 polymer ?
#
loop_
_entity_poly.entity_id
_entity_poly.type
_entity_poly.pdbx_seq_one_letter_code
_entity_poly.pdbx_strand_id
1 'polypeptide(L)'
;MGDILDSSSQNFLYNIVEKILRKMFERVIDEAKKDLTERAEYLDIKQLSTRYSMSVPEVEQNFVKDKRMQMIEKRKPGTHKGKRYWQADEAIRICNDIMDHWD
;
A
#
# COMPACT_ATOMS: atom_id res chain seq x y z
N MET A 1 39.98 27.39 22.57
CA MET A 1 39.79 26.04 21.99
C MET A 1 39.62 26.25 20.51
N GLY A 2 40.67 26.00 19.72
CA GLY A 2 40.59 26.14 18.26
C GLY A 2 39.78 25.00 17.66
N ASP A 3 39.04 25.27 16.60
CA ASP A 3 38.38 24.24 15.80
C ASP A 3 39.40 23.15 15.47
N ILE A 4 39.13 21.93 15.94
CA ILE A 4 40.04 20.78 15.89
C ILE A 4 40.26 20.29 14.44
N LEU A 5 39.53 20.85 13.48
CA LEU A 5 39.53 20.45 12.08
C LEU A 5 39.56 21.70 11.19
N ASP A 6 40.45 21.70 10.21
CA ASP A 6 40.45 22.70 9.14
C ASP A 6 39.18 22.59 8.29
N SER A 7 38.83 23.66 7.58
CA SER A 7 37.60 23.72 6.78
C SER A 7 37.49 22.63 5.71
N SER A 8 38.61 22.12 5.17
CA SER A 8 38.58 21.01 4.22
C SER A 8 38.20 19.71 4.91
N SER A 9 38.78 19.45 6.08
CA SER A 9 38.42 18.30 6.91
C SER A 9 36.96 18.35 7.38
N GLN A 10 36.46 19.52 7.76
CA GLN A 10 35.04 19.72 8.09
C GLN A 10 34.13 19.42 6.89
N ASN A 11 34.42 20.00 5.72
CA ASN A 11 33.65 19.75 4.50
C ASN A 11 33.66 18.28 4.08
N PHE A 12 34.79 17.61 4.23
CA PHE A 12 34.90 16.19 3.95
C PHE A 12 33.99 15.36 4.87
N LEU A 13 34.00 15.65 6.18
CA LEU A 13 33.13 14.98 7.13
C LEU A 13 31.65 15.28 6.86
N TYR A 14 31.28 16.52 6.54
CA TYR A 14 29.92 16.88 6.13
C TYR A 14 29.46 16.04 4.93
N ASN A 15 30.30 15.92 3.90
CA ASN A 15 29.97 15.13 2.72
C ASN A 15 29.80 13.63 3.02
N ILE A 16 30.62 13.08 3.93
CA ILE A 16 30.47 11.69 4.37
C ILE A 16 29.16 11.50 5.13
N VAL A 17 28.88 12.39 6.09
CA VAL A 17 27.65 12.33 6.90
C VAL A 17 26.43 12.49 6.02
N GLU A 18 26.42 13.44 5.07
CA GLU A 18 25.32 13.61 4.12
C GLU A 18 25.08 12.36 3.29
N LYS A 19 26.13 11.73 2.76
CA LYS A 19 26.02 10.48 1.98
C LYS A 19 25.47 9.33 2.82
N ILE A 20 25.89 9.21 4.07
CA ILE A 20 25.40 8.17 4.98
C ILE A 20 23.91 8.41 5.27
N LEU A 21 23.54 9.64 5.65
CA LEU A 21 22.15 10.00 5.96
C LEU A 21 21.25 9.76 4.75
N ARG A 22 21.67 10.18 3.55
CA ARG A 22 20.91 9.96 2.32
C ARG A 22 20.61 8.47 2.09
N LYS A 23 21.62 7.61 2.21
CA LYS A 23 21.45 6.16 2.07
C LYS A 23 20.54 5.56 3.14
N MET A 24 20.63 6.05 4.38
CA MET A 24 19.74 5.60 5.46
C MET A 24 18.28 5.98 5.18
N PHE A 25 18.03 7.21 4.71
CA PHE A 25 16.68 7.65 4.35
C PHE A 25 16.12 6.88 3.16
N GLU A 26 16.91 6.68 2.11
CA GLU A 26 16.51 5.88 0.94
C GLU A 26 16.07 4.48 1.37
N ARG A 27 16.84 3.83 2.25
CA ARG A 27 16.52 2.50 2.78
C ARG A 27 15.22 2.48 3.59
N VAL A 28 15.02 3.44 4.50
CA VAL A 28 13.78 3.53 5.28
C VAL A 28 12.57 3.74 4.38
N ILE A 29 12.71 4.57 3.35
CA ILE A 29 11.66 4.81 2.35
C ILE A 29 11.35 3.52 1.58
N ASP A 30 12.37 2.79 1.15
CA ASP A 30 12.19 1.55 0.40
C ASP A 30 11.59 0.43 1.26
N GLU A 31 11.99 0.31 2.52
CA GLU A 31 11.39 -0.64 3.48
C GLU A 31 9.93 -0.27 3.77
N ALA A 32 9.61 1.01 3.99
CA ALA A 32 8.23 1.46 4.17
C ALA A 32 7.36 1.23 2.92
N LYS A 33 7.92 1.45 1.71
CA LYS A 33 7.24 1.10 0.45
C LYS A 33 7.02 -0.40 0.34
N LYS A 34 8.02 -1.21 0.66
CA LYS A 34 7.93 -2.67 0.64
C LYS A 34 6.86 -3.16 1.62
N ASP A 35 6.80 -2.64 2.84
CA ASP A 35 5.75 -2.94 3.80
C ASP A 35 4.35 -2.52 3.29
N LEU A 36 4.25 -1.40 2.58
CA LEU A 36 3.01 -0.95 1.94
C LEU A 36 2.62 -1.85 0.76
N THR A 37 3.57 -2.35 -0.01
CA THR A 37 3.33 -3.31 -1.10
C THR A 37 3.04 -4.72 -0.57
N GLU A 38 3.67 -5.12 0.54
CA GLU A 38 3.43 -6.37 1.26
C GLU A 38 2.09 -6.38 2.01
N ARG A 39 1.40 -5.23 2.13
CA ARG A 39 -0.02 -5.17 2.53
C ARG A 39 -0.89 -5.79 1.44
N ALA A 40 -0.88 -7.12 1.43
CA ALA A 40 -1.69 -8.06 0.69
C ALA A 40 -1.88 -7.70 -0.80
N GLU A 41 -1.10 -8.35 -1.68
CA GLU A 41 -1.31 -8.32 -3.15
C GLU A 41 -2.78 -8.55 -3.54
N TYR A 42 -3.52 -9.26 -2.69
CA TYR A 42 -4.94 -9.50 -2.83
C TYR A 42 -5.73 -9.12 -1.58
N LEU A 43 -6.89 -8.50 -1.78
CA LEU A 43 -7.86 -8.23 -0.73
C LEU A 43 -8.96 -9.28 -0.77
N ASP A 44 -9.35 -9.79 0.39
CA ASP A 44 -10.61 -10.49 0.59
C ASP A 44 -11.71 -9.54 1.10
N ILE A 45 -12.93 -10.07 1.20
CA ILE A 45 -14.07 -9.26 1.58
C ILE A 45 -13.99 -8.69 3.01
N LYS A 46 -13.31 -9.37 3.93
CA LYS A 46 -13.12 -8.86 5.30
C LYS A 46 -12.12 -7.72 5.32
N GLN A 47 -11.08 -7.81 4.48
CA GLN A 47 -10.11 -6.74 4.29
C GLN A 47 -10.77 -5.52 3.64
N LEU A 48 -11.64 -5.71 2.64
CA LEU A 48 -12.44 -4.62 2.06
C LEU A 48 -13.38 -4.00 3.11
N SER A 49 -14.10 -4.82 3.88
CA SER A 49 -14.97 -4.38 4.98
C SER A 49 -14.22 -3.53 6.00
N THR A 50 -13.04 -3.98 6.43
CA THR A 50 -12.18 -3.23 7.36
C THR A 50 -11.68 -1.93 6.75
N ARG A 51 -11.21 -1.96 5.48
CA ARG A 51 -10.64 -0.80 4.79
C ARG A 51 -11.63 0.33 4.60
N TYR A 52 -12.86 0.00 4.21
CA TYR A 52 -13.90 1.00 3.91
C TYR A 52 -14.86 1.25 5.07
N SER A 53 -14.59 0.67 6.25
CA SER A 53 -15.42 0.83 7.45
C SER A 53 -16.89 0.46 7.21
N MET A 54 -17.12 -0.57 6.40
CA MET A 54 -18.44 -1.09 6.01
C MET A 54 -18.63 -2.49 6.54
N SER A 55 -19.85 -2.90 6.87
CA SER A 55 -20.15 -4.30 7.15
C SER A 55 -19.92 -5.17 5.90
N VAL A 56 -19.66 -6.47 6.08
CA VAL A 56 -19.51 -7.41 4.96
C VAL A 56 -20.72 -7.38 4.01
N PRO A 57 -21.99 -7.36 4.50
CA PRO A 57 -23.16 -7.20 3.63
C PRO A 57 -23.18 -5.90 2.81
N GLU A 58 -22.74 -4.78 3.40
CA GLU A 58 -22.64 -3.51 2.66
C GLU A 58 -21.57 -3.57 1.59
N VAL A 59 -20.42 -4.19 1.86
CA VAL A 59 -19.39 -4.42 0.85
C VAL A 59 -19.90 -5.33 -0.27
N GLU A 60 -20.64 -6.39 0.04
CA GLU A 60 -21.27 -7.22 -0.99
C GLU A 60 -22.18 -6.40 -1.90
N GLN A 61 -23.03 -5.59 -1.28
CA GLN A 61 -24.08 -4.87 -1.99
C GLN A 61 -23.52 -3.74 -2.85
N ASN A 62 -22.57 -2.97 -2.32
CA ASN A 62 -22.12 -1.74 -2.94
C ASN A 62 -20.83 -1.92 -3.76
N PHE A 63 -19.95 -2.85 -3.37
CA PHE A 63 -18.69 -3.08 -4.09
C PHE A 63 -18.73 -4.38 -4.90
N VAL A 64 -19.02 -5.52 -4.28
CA VAL A 64 -18.84 -6.83 -4.95
C VAL A 64 -19.85 -7.04 -6.08
N LYS A 65 -21.02 -6.42 -6.01
CA LYS A 65 -22.01 -6.44 -7.10
C LYS A 65 -21.70 -5.48 -8.25
N ASP A 66 -20.74 -4.56 -8.10
CA ASP A 66 -20.27 -3.73 -9.21
C ASP A 66 -19.64 -4.62 -10.29
N LYS A 67 -20.04 -4.43 -11.55
CA LYS A 67 -19.58 -5.26 -12.67
C LYS A 67 -18.05 -5.26 -12.81
N ARG A 68 -17.39 -4.14 -12.50
CA ARG A 68 -15.93 -3.99 -12.57
C ARG A 68 -15.26 -4.83 -11.50
N MET A 69 -15.80 -4.86 -10.28
CA MET A 69 -15.33 -5.75 -9.22
C MET A 69 -15.55 -7.23 -9.56
N GLN A 70 -16.64 -7.58 -10.25
CA GLN A 70 -16.88 -8.94 -10.71
C GLN A 70 -15.89 -9.38 -11.80
N MET A 71 -15.47 -8.48 -12.69
CA MET A 71 -14.51 -8.79 -13.76
C MET A 71 -13.12 -9.17 -13.23
N ILE A 72 -12.72 -8.58 -12.10
CA ILE A 72 -11.41 -8.79 -11.50
C ILE A 72 -11.45 -9.76 -10.30
N GLU A 73 -12.64 -10.31 -10.00
CA GLU A 73 -12.83 -11.31 -8.95
C GLU A 73 -12.07 -12.59 -9.30
N LYS A 74 -11.22 -13.03 -8.37
CA LYS A 74 -10.63 -14.36 -8.41
C LYS A 74 -11.25 -15.22 -7.30
N ARG A 75 -11.39 -16.51 -7.60
CA ARG A 75 -11.85 -17.51 -6.65
C ARG A 75 -10.75 -18.50 -6.38
N LYS A 76 -10.71 -19.01 -5.14
CA LYS A 76 -9.76 -20.07 -4.79
C LYS A 76 -9.96 -21.25 -5.75
N PRO A 77 -8.90 -21.72 -6.44
CA PRO A 77 -8.99 -22.85 -7.36
C PRO A 77 -9.62 -24.07 -6.69
N GLY A 78 -10.41 -24.83 -7.45
CA GLY A 78 -11.09 -26.05 -6.96
C GLY A 78 -12.37 -25.79 -6.15
N THR A 79 -12.81 -24.53 -6.00
CA THR A 79 -14.04 -24.21 -5.29
C THR A 79 -14.92 -23.24 -6.09
N HIS A 80 -16.01 -23.74 -6.68
CA HIS A 80 -16.99 -22.89 -7.37
C HIS A 80 -17.67 -21.89 -6.40
N LYS A 81 -17.77 -22.25 -5.12
CA LYS A 81 -18.23 -21.38 -4.01
C LYS A 81 -17.09 -20.91 -3.10
N GLY A 82 -15.87 -20.82 -3.65
CA GLY A 82 -14.66 -20.50 -2.92
C GLY A 82 -14.61 -19.10 -2.33
N LYS A 83 -13.61 -18.89 -1.45
CA LYS A 83 -13.23 -17.55 -0.99
C LYS A 83 -12.88 -16.68 -2.20
N ARG A 84 -13.46 -15.48 -2.24
CA ARG A 84 -13.21 -14.44 -3.24
C ARG A 84 -12.06 -13.55 -2.81
N TYR A 85 -11.26 -13.14 -3.79
CA TYR A 85 -10.17 -12.20 -3.60
C TYR A 85 -9.94 -11.38 -4.86
N TRP A 86 -9.45 -10.16 -4.68
CA TRP A 86 -9.22 -9.18 -5.74
C TRP A 86 -7.82 -8.61 -5.63
N GLN A 87 -7.15 -8.33 -6.75
CA GLN A 87 -5.84 -7.66 -6.71
C GLN A 87 -6.02 -6.29 -6.04
N ALA A 88 -5.17 -5.97 -5.07
CA ALA A 88 -5.44 -4.90 -4.13
C ALA A 88 -5.52 -3.52 -4.83
N ASP A 89 -4.57 -3.19 -5.69
CA ASP A 89 -4.53 -1.88 -6.35
C ASP A 89 -5.77 -1.64 -7.21
N GLU A 90 -6.17 -2.64 -7.99
CA GLU A 90 -7.30 -2.54 -8.90
C GLU A 90 -8.63 -2.51 -8.13
N ALA A 91 -8.76 -3.33 -7.09
CA ALA A 91 -9.93 -3.31 -6.20
C ALA A 91 -10.07 -1.96 -5.49
N ILE A 92 -8.98 -1.41 -4.96
CA ILE A 92 -8.99 -0.12 -4.28
C ILE A 92 -9.41 0.99 -5.25
N ARG A 93 -8.84 1.01 -6.45
CA ARG A 93 -9.18 1.99 -7.48
C ARG A 93 -10.68 1.96 -7.81
N ILE A 94 -11.24 0.77 -8.03
CA ILE A 94 -12.67 0.62 -8.36
C ILE A 94 -13.54 1.04 -7.17
N CYS A 95 -13.24 0.57 -5.96
CA CYS A 95 -14.02 0.91 -4.76
C CYS A 95 -14.01 2.42 -4.47
N ASN A 96 -12.87 3.10 -4.62
CA ASN A 96 -12.81 4.56 -4.46
C ASN A 96 -13.68 5.26 -5.50
N ASP A 97 -13.62 4.84 -6.77
CA ASP A 97 -14.48 5.41 -7.81
C ASP A 97 -15.97 5.16 -7.54
N ILE A 98 -16.36 4.02 -6.96
CA ILE A 98 -17.74 3.79 -6.50
C ILE A 98 -18.10 4.80 -5.40
N MET A 99 -17.21 5.02 -4.42
CA MET A 99 -17.46 5.97 -3.33
C MET A 99 -17.55 7.43 -3.80
N ASP A 100 -16.73 7.82 -4.77
CA ASP A 100 -16.73 9.18 -5.32
C ASP A 100 -18.06 9.53 -6.03
N HIS A 101 -18.83 8.51 -6.44
CA HIS A 101 -20.14 8.64 -7.06
C HIS A 101 -21.28 8.14 -6.15
N TRP A 102 -21.03 8.04 -4.84
CA TRP A 102 -22.01 7.58 -3.87
C TRP A 102 -22.81 8.78 -3.32
N ASP A 103 -24.09 8.83 -3.67
CA ASP A 103 -25.06 9.80 -3.13
C ASP A 103 -25.55 9.42 -1.73
#